data_AF-A0A3A8L5X2-F1
#
_entry.id   AF-A0A3A8L5X2-F1
#
_cell.length_a   1.000
_cell.length_b   1.000
_cell.length_c   1.000
_cell.angle_alpha   90.00
_cell.angle_beta   90.00
_cell.angle_gamma   90.00
#
_symmetry.space_group_name_H-M   'P 1'
#
loop_
_entity.id
_entity.type
_entity.pdbx_description
1 polymer ?
#
loop_
_entity_poly.entity_id
_entity_poly.type
_entity_poly.pdbx_seq_one_letter_code
_entity_poly.pdbx_strand_id
1 'polypeptide(L)'
;SEPPALTAPAAAPFCEGEYADSYSALSPQARAFEQSVKKKYTYCVRSTAVYECLSYGAEGNVRRSRTPVSAHGTAFAYRQQAGETLLLTNEHVVEWPDVTSDAHPVDGVPSGCKRVKDGLSIVENEADAYDRDDLPLSTAVVDPQLDLAVLKSKAALTVLPWKVGRSSGLRERDVVDVRGFPLGVFNATNMGKVISAYDRDEYKDWYHDDFVIDALLSQGNSGSPVLAISCKTGEFELVGVYHAGYSRGSALNVVVGIDQARDLMNNLRRTPKRTEGTTPLDALARARVAKRAEVSATPFFPFGSRIAAVFPRADGTLLFALYGQDFPRRVHPLVVLEDLPAGSVDDGFGRAGRVWFGGERGLLERPRAEQDAELQQQLARLLEALRRDATLAFSYQDSLPSSDESRQTFDTSARLNKTLERTIVAHRDLSDAAAELADRFAPDVTESATRTESVLKNPPPPGIHLGLASEPRGGAPATAPPPRDSSARQPARTPGGGAPSRR
;
A
#
# COMPACT_ATOMS: atom_id res chain seq x y z
N SER A 1 -18.39 -8.20 70.81
CA SER A 1 -18.63 -7.11 69.87
C SER A 1 -17.80 -7.36 68.64
N GLU A 2 -18.43 -7.84 67.58
CA GLU A 2 -17.76 -8.16 66.32
C GLU A 2 -17.52 -6.86 65.52
N PRO A 3 -16.36 -6.68 64.87
CA PRO A 3 -16.12 -5.48 64.06
C PRO A 3 -17.06 -5.48 62.84
N PRO A 4 -17.53 -4.31 62.37
CA PRO A 4 -18.40 -4.25 61.19
C PRO A 4 -17.62 -4.76 59.97
N ALA A 5 -18.17 -5.78 59.30
CA ALA A 5 -17.61 -6.27 58.05
C ALA A 5 -17.60 -5.13 57.02
N LEU A 6 -16.43 -4.87 56.44
CA LEU A 6 -16.29 -3.93 55.32
C LEU A 6 -17.09 -4.50 54.14
N THR A 7 -18.25 -3.91 53.87
CA THR A 7 -19.05 -4.24 52.69
C THR A 7 -18.24 -3.92 51.45
N ALA A 8 -17.90 -4.94 50.67
CA ALA A 8 -17.37 -4.79 49.33
C ALA A 8 -18.35 -3.93 48.49
N PRO A 9 -17.85 -3.03 47.62
CA PRO A 9 -18.73 -2.28 46.74
C PRO A 9 -19.53 -3.24 45.87
N ALA A 10 -20.86 -3.04 45.82
CA ALA A 10 -21.73 -3.87 45.00
C ALA A 10 -21.29 -3.80 43.52
N ALA A 11 -21.14 -4.97 42.89
CA ALA A 11 -20.81 -5.04 41.47
C ALA A 11 -21.87 -4.28 40.66
N ALA A 12 -21.43 -3.37 39.78
CA ALA A 12 -22.33 -2.56 38.96
C ALA A 12 -23.12 -3.49 38.02
N PRO A 13 -24.46 -3.61 38.17
CA PRO A 13 -25.21 -4.74 37.62
C PRO A 13 -25.52 -4.63 36.11
N PHE A 14 -24.79 -3.81 35.37
CA PHE A 14 -25.03 -3.47 33.95
C PHE A 14 -23.72 -3.41 33.13
N CYS A 15 -22.73 -4.20 33.53
CA CYS A 15 -21.37 -4.10 33.00
C CYS A 15 -20.71 -5.48 32.88
N GLU A 16 -20.60 -5.94 31.64
CA GLU A 16 -19.64 -6.97 31.24
C GLU A 16 -18.47 -6.27 30.53
N GLY A 17 -17.22 -6.66 30.77
CA GLY A 17 -16.05 -6.04 30.11
C GLY A 17 -15.56 -4.73 30.74
N GLU A 18 -14.75 -3.97 29.99
CA GLU A 18 -14.13 -2.70 30.44
C GLU A 18 -15.06 -1.48 30.20
N TYR A 19 -15.91 -1.55 29.17
CA TYR A 19 -16.87 -0.51 28.80
C TYR A 19 -18.32 -1.02 28.82
N ALA A 20 -19.26 -0.10 29.08
CA ALA A 20 -20.67 -0.45 29.27
C ALA A 20 -21.45 -0.51 27.95
N ASP A 21 -22.46 -1.38 27.87
CA ASP A 21 -23.41 -1.47 26.75
C ASP A 21 -24.65 -0.58 26.93
N SER A 22 -24.70 0.22 28.00
CA SER A 22 -25.83 1.07 28.36
C SER A 22 -25.43 2.36 29.06
N TYR A 23 -26.08 3.46 28.66
CA TYR A 23 -25.98 4.78 29.31
C TYR A 23 -26.52 4.83 30.75
N SER A 24 -27.14 3.75 31.25
CA SER A 24 -27.47 3.60 32.67
C SER A 24 -26.23 3.42 33.55
N ALA A 25 -25.09 3.02 32.99
CA ALA A 25 -23.82 2.92 33.71
C ALA A 25 -23.14 4.28 33.98
N LEU A 26 -23.56 5.36 33.30
CA LEU A 26 -23.01 6.70 33.53
C LEU A 26 -23.42 7.21 34.92
N SER A 27 -22.42 7.45 35.76
CA SER A 27 -22.59 7.87 37.16
C SER A 27 -23.37 9.19 37.27
N PRO A 28 -24.12 9.41 38.38
CA PRO A 28 -24.83 10.67 38.61
C PRO A 28 -23.89 11.88 38.60
N GLN A 29 -22.66 11.73 39.09
CA GLN A 29 -21.64 12.78 39.08
C GLN A 29 -21.19 13.13 37.65
N ALA A 30 -20.87 12.12 36.82
CA ALA A 30 -20.49 12.37 35.43
C ALA A 30 -21.64 12.99 34.63
N ARG A 31 -22.88 12.52 34.84
CA ARG A 31 -24.09 13.08 34.22
C ARG A 31 -24.34 14.54 34.62
N ALA A 32 -24.20 14.87 35.90
CA ALA A 32 -24.33 16.25 36.40
C ALA A 32 -23.20 17.15 35.88
N PHE A 33 -21.97 16.63 35.82
CA PHE A 33 -20.83 17.33 35.24
C PHE A 33 -21.12 17.70 33.78
N GLU A 34 -21.54 16.73 32.94
CA GLU A 34 -21.89 16.98 31.53
C GLU A 34 -22.98 18.05 31.36
N GLN A 35 -24.02 18.03 32.19
CA GLN A 35 -25.07 19.05 32.17
C GLN A 35 -24.58 20.44 32.63
N SER A 36 -23.49 20.49 33.40
CA SER A 36 -22.93 21.74 33.95
C SER A 36 -21.86 22.40 33.08
N VAL A 37 -21.23 21.64 32.17
CA VAL A 37 -20.09 22.09 31.36
C VAL A 37 -20.55 23.07 30.28
N LYS A 38 -20.57 24.37 30.62
CA LYS A 38 -20.77 25.46 29.66
C LYS A 38 -19.59 25.66 28.71
N LYS A 39 -18.40 25.16 29.05
CA LYS A 39 -17.17 25.34 28.26
C LYS A 39 -16.91 24.11 27.39
N LYS A 40 -17.12 24.27 26.07
CA LYS A 40 -16.80 23.26 25.07
C LYS A 40 -15.29 22.97 25.05
N TYR A 41 -14.93 21.70 24.98
CA TYR A 41 -13.56 21.20 24.76
C TYR A 41 -13.32 20.67 23.34
N THR A 42 -14.39 20.60 22.54
CA THR A 42 -14.37 20.37 21.09
C THR A 42 -14.56 21.69 20.36
N TYR A 43 -13.87 21.86 19.25
CA TYR A 43 -13.76 23.11 18.48
C TYR A 43 -13.95 22.83 16.99
N CYS A 44 -14.65 23.74 16.29
CA CYS A 44 -14.70 23.71 14.83
C CYS A 44 -13.36 24.18 14.31
N VAL A 45 -12.70 23.36 13.50
CA VAL A 45 -11.43 23.71 12.85
C VAL A 45 -11.70 23.98 11.39
N ARG A 46 -11.32 25.17 10.93
CA ARG A 46 -11.32 25.58 9.54
C ARG A 46 -9.91 25.45 8.99
N SER A 47 -9.73 24.56 8.03
CA SER A 47 -8.53 24.50 7.21
C SER A 47 -8.79 25.20 5.89
N THR A 48 -7.84 25.99 5.41
CA THR A 48 -7.95 26.76 4.17
C THR A 48 -6.71 26.54 3.31
N ALA A 49 -6.89 26.54 1.99
CA ALA A 49 -5.79 26.56 1.04
C ALA A 49 -6.10 27.48 -0.14
N VAL A 50 -5.05 27.96 -0.80
CA VAL A 50 -5.14 28.70 -2.07
C VAL A 50 -4.27 27.98 -3.08
N TYR A 51 -4.88 27.56 -4.18
CA TYR A 51 -4.22 26.92 -5.31
C TYR A 51 -3.98 27.91 -6.44
N GLU A 52 -2.77 27.95 -6.98
CA GLU A 52 -2.43 28.67 -8.21
C GLU A 52 -2.45 27.68 -9.39
N CYS A 53 -3.40 27.86 -10.29
CA CYS A 53 -3.55 27.10 -11.52
C CYS A 53 -2.91 27.86 -12.69
N LEU A 54 -2.14 27.15 -13.52
CA LEU A 54 -1.59 27.70 -14.76
C LEU A 54 -2.49 27.31 -15.94
N SER A 55 -2.77 28.27 -16.82
CA SER A 55 -3.49 28.06 -18.07
C SER A 55 -2.85 28.87 -19.20
N TYR A 56 -3.02 28.44 -20.44
CA TYR A 56 -2.54 29.19 -21.60
C TYR A 56 -3.71 29.94 -22.24
N GLY A 57 -3.52 31.24 -22.48
CA GLY A 57 -4.43 32.02 -23.32
C GLY A 57 -4.30 31.61 -24.79
N ALA A 58 -5.27 32.01 -25.63
CA ALA A 58 -5.28 31.72 -27.07
C ALA A 58 -4.03 32.22 -27.82
N GLU A 59 -3.31 33.19 -27.25
CA GLU A 59 -2.07 33.78 -27.77
C GLU A 59 -0.79 33.10 -27.23
N GLY A 60 -0.90 32.00 -26.48
CA GLY A 60 0.22 31.32 -25.82
C GLY A 60 0.70 31.96 -24.51
N ASN A 61 0.15 33.11 -24.13
CA ASN A 61 0.46 33.80 -22.88
C ASN A 61 -0.01 33.01 -21.65
N VAL A 62 0.88 32.81 -20.66
CA VAL A 62 0.56 32.12 -19.39
C VAL A 62 -0.33 32.98 -18.51
N ARG A 63 -1.50 32.45 -18.16
CA ARG A 63 -2.45 33.01 -17.19
C ARG A 63 -2.37 32.23 -15.88
N ARG A 64 -2.50 32.95 -14.77
CA ARG A 64 -2.53 32.38 -13.41
C ARG A 64 -3.88 32.70 -12.78
N SER A 65 -4.61 31.68 -12.36
CA SER A 65 -5.82 31.84 -11.54
C SER A 65 -5.55 31.32 -10.14
N ARG A 66 -6.15 31.97 -9.13
CA ARG A 66 -6.07 31.53 -7.73
C ARG A 66 -7.44 31.09 -7.26
N THR A 67 -7.53 29.85 -6.80
CA THR A 67 -8.75 29.25 -6.28
C THR A 67 -8.57 29.03 -4.77
N PRO A 68 -9.27 29.79 -3.91
CA PRO A 68 -9.34 29.49 -2.49
C PRO A 68 -10.28 28.31 -2.26
N VAL A 69 -9.94 27.45 -1.29
CA VAL A 69 -10.77 26.35 -0.79
C VAL A 69 -10.72 26.32 0.73
N SER A 70 -11.77 25.76 1.34
CA SER A 70 -11.86 25.54 2.77
C SER A 70 -12.47 24.17 3.07
N ALA A 71 -12.04 23.58 4.18
CA ALA A 71 -12.62 22.38 4.76
C ALA A 71 -12.87 22.62 6.25
N HIS A 72 -13.91 21.99 6.78
CA HIS A 72 -14.26 22.05 8.19
C HIS A 72 -14.14 20.66 8.82
N GLY A 73 -13.61 20.61 10.03
CA GLY A 73 -13.52 19.42 10.84
C GLY A 73 -13.66 19.76 12.33
N THR A 74 -13.48 18.74 13.17
CA THR A 74 -13.49 18.86 14.62
C THR A 74 -12.09 18.66 15.16
N ALA A 75 -11.71 19.44 16.17
CA ALA A 75 -10.57 19.09 17.03
C ALA A 75 -10.98 19.17 18.50
N PHE A 76 -10.28 18.43 19.36
CA PHE A 76 -10.47 18.52 20.80
C PHE A 76 -9.17 18.81 21.53
N ALA A 77 -9.21 19.75 22.48
CA ALA A 77 -8.06 20.03 23.33
C ALA A 77 -7.86 18.89 24.33
N TYR A 78 -6.65 18.36 24.47
CA TYR A 78 -6.38 17.22 25.36
C TYR A 78 -5.26 17.49 26.39
N ARG A 79 -4.46 18.54 26.20
CA ARG A 79 -3.35 18.91 27.10
C ARG A 79 -3.05 20.40 27.01
N GLN A 80 -2.71 21.03 28.14
CA GLN A 80 -1.99 22.30 28.16
C GLN A 80 -0.51 22.03 28.48
N GLN A 81 0.40 22.64 27.73
CA GLN A 81 1.85 22.43 27.87
C GLN A 81 2.60 23.70 27.46
N ALA A 82 3.52 24.17 28.31
CA ALA A 82 4.38 25.34 28.05
C ALA A 82 3.63 26.64 27.64
N GLY A 83 2.39 26.83 28.11
CA GLY A 83 1.56 27.98 27.77
C GLY A 83 0.77 27.84 26.46
N GLU A 84 0.91 26.72 25.75
CA GLU A 84 0.11 26.35 24.59
C GLU A 84 -0.96 25.31 24.99
N THR A 85 -2.08 25.26 24.27
CA THR A 85 -2.99 24.11 24.32
C THR A 85 -2.76 23.22 23.11
N LEU A 86 -2.59 21.91 23.35
CA LEU A 86 -2.53 20.88 22.31
C LEU A 86 -3.93 20.35 22.03
N LEU A 87 -4.25 20.25 20.74
CA LEU A 87 -5.48 19.64 20.24
C LEU A 87 -5.17 18.42 19.38
N LEU A 88 -6.09 17.47 19.32
CA LEU A 88 -6.03 16.31 18.42
C LEU A 88 -7.17 16.41 17.40
N THR A 89 -6.88 16.05 16.15
CA THR A 89 -7.81 15.92 15.01
C THR A 89 -7.23 14.94 13.99
N ASN A 90 -7.86 14.75 12.84
CA ASN A 90 -7.33 13.92 11.76
C ASN A 90 -6.29 14.63 10.89
N GLU A 91 -5.51 13.86 10.15
CA GLU A 91 -4.56 14.38 9.17
C GLU A 91 -5.29 15.02 7.99
N HIS A 92 -6.29 14.31 7.42
CA HIS A 92 -7.06 14.78 6.27
C HIS A 92 -7.91 16.04 6.53
N VAL A 93 -8.08 16.45 7.80
CA VAL A 93 -8.77 17.70 8.18
C VAL A 93 -7.85 18.91 8.02
N VAL A 94 -6.54 18.72 8.12
CA VAL A 94 -5.56 19.82 8.24
C VAL A 94 -4.54 19.87 7.12
N GLU A 95 -4.29 18.75 6.44
CA GLU A 95 -3.39 18.69 5.28
C GLU A 95 -4.12 18.91 3.95
N TRP A 96 -3.40 19.48 3.00
CA TRP A 96 -3.84 19.74 1.63
C TRP A 96 -2.74 19.28 0.66
N PRO A 97 -3.06 18.67 -0.49
CA PRO A 97 -2.04 18.23 -1.44
C PRO A 97 -1.26 19.42 -2.02
N ASP A 98 0.07 19.29 -2.12
CA ASP A 98 0.93 20.35 -2.68
C ASP A 98 0.62 20.65 -4.15
N VAL A 99 0.19 19.63 -4.89
CA VAL A 99 -0.30 19.73 -6.28
C VAL A 99 -1.54 18.85 -6.40
N THR A 100 -2.64 19.41 -6.91
CA THR A 100 -3.85 18.63 -7.21
C THR A 100 -3.60 17.63 -8.33
N SER A 101 -4.17 16.44 -8.21
CA SER A 101 -4.05 15.38 -9.20
C SER A 101 -5.27 14.47 -9.18
N ASP A 102 -5.44 13.61 -10.16
CA ASP A 102 -6.56 12.65 -10.19
C ASP A 102 -6.48 11.65 -9.01
N ALA A 103 -5.29 11.43 -8.45
CA ALA A 103 -5.06 10.66 -7.22
C ALA A 103 -5.31 11.46 -5.92
N HIS A 104 -5.11 12.78 -5.97
CA HIS A 104 -5.29 13.72 -4.85
C HIS A 104 -6.16 14.90 -5.31
N PRO A 105 -7.47 14.67 -5.54
CA PRO A 105 -8.37 15.71 -5.98
C PRO A 105 -8.68 16.66 -4.82
N VAL A 106 -8.96 17.92 -5.16
CA VAL A 106 -9.51 18.92 -4.25
C VAL A 106 -10.77 19.47 -4.90
N ASP A 107 -11.88 19.47 -4.17
CA ASP A 107 -13.17 19.88 -4.75
C ASP A 107 -13.11 21.34 -5.23
N GLY A 108 -13.72 21.60 -6.39
CA GLY A 108 -13.65 22.89 -7.09
C GLY A 108 -12.28 23.29 -7.67
N VAL A 109 -11.21 22.49 -7.53
CA VAL A 109 -9.87 22.81 -8.05
C VAL A 109 -9.45 21.83 -9.16
N PRO A 110 -9.09 22.33 -10.37
CA PRO A 110 -8.59 21.48 -11.45
C PRO A 110 -7.33 20.68 -11.08
N SER A 111 -7.11 19.55 -11.78
CA SER A 111 -5.86 18.78 -11.72
C SER A 111 -4.66 19.63 -12.22
N GLY A 112 -3.50 19.51 -11.57
CA GLY A 112 -2.27 20.24 -11.93
C GLY A 112 -2.10 21.64 -11.32
N CYS A 113 -2.94 22.05 -10.37
CA CYS A 113 -2.81 23.32 -9.65
C CYS A 113 -1.93 23.16 -8.40
N LYS A 114 -1.08 24.17 -8.10
CA LYS A 114 -0.14 24.12 -6.97
C LYS A 114 -0.65 24.88 -5.75
N ARG A 115 -0.56 24.30 -4.54
CA ARG A 115 -0.80 24.99 -3.26
C ARG A 115 0.24 26.12 -3.08
N VAL A 116 -0.23 27.35 -2.89
CA VAL A 116 0.62 28.55 -2.69
C VAL A 116 0.44 29.23 -1.34
N LYS A 117 -0.64 28.92 -0.62
CA LYS A 117 -0.91 29.35 0.76
C LYS A 117 -1.84 28.33 1.41
N ASP A 118 -1.69 28.13 2.70
CA ASP A 118 -2.67 27.51 3.58
C ASP A 118 -2.87 28.32 4.87
N GLY A 119 -3.78 27.86 5.72
CA GLY A 119 -4.07 28.47 7.02
C GLY A 119 -5.04 27.61 7.82
N LEU A 120 -4.88 27.62 9.15
CA LEU A 120 -5.64 26.78 10.07
C LEU A 120 -6.11 27.62 11.27
N SER A 121 -7.40 27.60 11.56
CA SER A 121 -8.00 28.34 12.68
C SER A 121 -9.12 27.57 13.37
N ILE A 122 -9.41 27.94 14.61
CA ILE A 122 -10.68 27.63 15.26
C ILE A 122 -11.66 28.75 14.94
N VAL A 123 -12.87 28.37 14.52
CA VAL A 123 -13.97 29.25 14.13
C VAL A 123 -15.21 28.98 14.97
N GLU A 124 -16.21 29.87 14.92
CA GLU A 124 -17.49 29.59 15.57
C GLU A 124 -18.29 28.51 14.82
N ASN A 125 -18.35 28.60 13.49
CA ASN A 125 -19.08 27.70 12.60
C ASN A 125 -18.66 27.86 11.12
N GLU A 126 -19.23 27.07 10.20
CA GLU A 126 -18.90 27.12 8.76
C GLU A 126 -19.22 28.45 8.06
N ALA A 127 -20.20 29.21 8.55
CA ALA A 127 -20.64 30.49 7.99
C ALA A 127 -19.93 31.69 8.64
N ASP A 128 -18.95 31.44 9.50
CA ASP A 128 -18.12 32.46 10.12
C ASP A 128 -17.31 33.22 9.06
N ALA A 129 -17.50 34.54 9.01
CA ALA A 129 -16.91 35.41 8.00
C ALA A 129 -16.05 36.53 8.61
N TYR A 130 -15.67 36.42 9.89
CA TYR A 130 -14.99 37.48 10.62
C TYR A 130 -13.61 37.03 11.15
N ASP A 131 -12.63 36.91 10.25
CA ASP A 131 -11.23 36.46 10.47
C ASP A 131 -10.42 37.09 11.64
N ARG A 132 -11.00 38.00 12.45
CA ARG A 132 -10.36 38.67 13.59
C ARG A 132 -10.62 38.02 14.95
N ASP A 133 -11.67 37.23 15.11
CA ASP A 133 -11.89 36.41 16.32
C ASP A 133 -11.58 34.91 16.10
N ASP A 134 -11.42 34.49 14.84
CA ASP A 134 -10.66 33.29 14.44
C ASP A 134 -9.40 33.12 15.31
N LEU A 135 -9.32 31.98 15.99
CA LEU A 135 -8.18 31.65 16.84
C LEU A 135 -7.16 30.83 16.02
N PRO A 136 -5.99 31.40 15.64
CA PRO A 136 -5.04 30.71 14.79
C PRO A 136 -4.46 29.46 15.45
N LEU A 137 -4.27 28.43 14.63
CA LEU A 137 -3.66 27.16 14.98
C LEU A 137 -2.34 26.96 14.23
N SER A 138 -1.47 26.12 14.77
CA SER A 138 -0.29 25.61 14.08
C SER A 138 -0.10 24.13 14.32
N THR A 139 0.48 23.42 13.35
CA THR A 139 0.65 21.97 13.43
C THR A 139 1.89 21.62 14.26
N ALA A 140 1.73 20.79 15.30
CA ALA A 140 2.86 20.27 16.09
C ALA A 140 3.48 19.03 15.42
N VAL A 141 2.64 18.09 15.02
CA VAL A 141 3.03 16.84 14.37
C VAL A 141 1.84 16.29 13.58
N VAL A 142 2.12 15.68 12.43
CA VAL A 142 1.16 14.97 11.58
C VAL A 142 1.64 13.54 11.43
N ASP A 143 0.74 12.59 11.58
CA ASP A 143 0.97 11.17 11.36
C ASP A 143 -0.02 10.62 10.32
N PRO A 144 0.37 10.62 9.03
CA PRO A 144 -0.47 10.08 7.96
C PRO A 144 -0.71 8.57 8.05
N GLN A 145 0.05 7.82 8.87
CA GLN A 145 -0.20 6.39 9.05
C GLN A 145 -1.39 6.12 9.96
N LEU A 146 -1.69 7.04 10.88
CA LEU A 146 -2.82 6.96 11.81
C LEU A 146 -4.00 7.85 11.39
N ASP A 147 -3.89 8.60 10.30
CA ASP A 147 -4.77 9.73 9.96
C ASP A 147 -4.99 10.68 11.17
N LEU A 148 -3.90 11.08 11.84
CA LEU A 148 -3.96 11.95 13.03
C LEU A 148 -2.99 13.13 12.97
N ALA A 149 -3.43 14.27 13.49
CA ALA A 149 -2.60 15.46 13.66
C ALA A 149 -2.78 16.06 15.06
N VAL A 150 -1.65 16.46 15.67
CA VAL A 150 -1.64 17.28 16.88
C VAL A 150 -1.41 18.73 16.49
N LEU A 151 -2.31 19.60 16.93
CA LEU A 151 -2.28 21.04 16.69
C LEU A 151 -1.96 21.79 17.98
N LYS A 152 -1.57 23.06 17.83
CA LYS A 152 -1.26 23.99 18.91
C LYS A 152 -2.11 25.25 18.79
N SER A 153 -2.62 25.71 19.92
CA SER A 153 -3.13 27.07 20.08
C SER A 153 -2.35 27.80 21.17
N LYS A 154 -2.13 29.10 20.99
CA LYS A 154 -1.59 30.00 22.04
C LYS A 154 -2.65 30.44 23.05
N ALA A 155 -3.94 30.18 22.79
CA ALA A 155 -4.98 30.44 23.77
C ALA A 155 -5.10 29.28 24.77
N ALA A 156 -5.52 29.61 25.99
CA ALA A 156 -5.86 28.65 27.03
C ALA A 156 -7.25 28.06 26.77
N LEU A 157 -7.31 26.97 25.99
CA LEU A 157 -8.55 26.27 25.66
C LEU A 157 -8.93 25.29 26.77
N THR A 158 -10.22 24.91 26.79
CA THR A 158 -10.73 23.94 27.79
C THR A 158 -10.38 22.54 27.33
N VAL A 159 -9.53 21.84 28.09
CA VAL A 159 -9.15 20.46 27.77
C VAL A 159 -10.28 19.48 28.08
N LEU A 160 -10.30 18.37 27.34
CA LEU A 160 -11.10 17.19 27.60
C LEU A 160 -10.91 16.77 29.08
N PRO A 161 -11.98 16.75 29.90
CA PRO A 161 -11.88 16.42 31.32
C PRO A 161 -11.80 14.91 31.59
N TRP A 162 -12.04 14.11 30.56
CA TRP A 162 -12.10 12.65 30.60
C TRP A 162 -10.74 12.00 30.35
N LYS A 163 -10.54 10.80 30.91
CA LYS A 163 -9.28 10.06 30.81
C LYS A 163 -9.11 9.42 29.44
N VAL A 164 -7.86 9.09 29.08
CA VAL A 164 -7.56 8.32 27.86
C VAL A 164 -7.70 6.82 28.15
N GLY A 165 -8.84 6.25 27.74
CA GLY A 165 -9.20 4.84 27.85
C GLY A 165 -8.52 3.96 26.81
N ARG A 166 -8.99 2.72 26.65
CA ARG A 166 -8.38 1.71 25.77
C ARG A 166 -9.35 1.27 24.68
N SER A 167 -9.02 1.52 23.41
CA SER A 167 -9.76 0.96 22.28
C SER A 167 -9.76 -0.56 22.29
N SER A 168 -8.65 -1.16 22.75
CA SER A 168 -8.51 -2.62 22.92
C SER A 168 -9.46 -3.25 23.97
N GLY A 169 -10.12 -2.45 24.81
CA GLY A 169 -11.13 -2.91 25.77
C GLY A 169 -12.58 -2.87 25.25
N LEU A 170 -12.81 -2.32 24.06
CA LEU A 170 -14.13 -2.22 23.44
C LEU A 170 -14.63 -3.57 22.93
N ARG A 171 -15.96 -3.72 22.94
CA ARG A 171 -16.69 -4.86 22.40
C ARG A 171 -17.91 -4.36 21.62
N GLU A 172 -18.46 -5.23 20.78
CA GLU A 172 -19.74 -4.95 20.12
C GLU A 172 -20.83 -4.64 21.15
N ARG A 173 -21.68 -3.66 20.82
CA ARG A 173 -22.79 -3.10 21.62
C ARG A 173 -22.37 -2.16 22.74
N ASP A 174 -21.09 -2.01 23.07
CA ASP A 174 -20.62 -0.97 24.01
C ASP A 174 -21.06 0.42 23.51
N VAL A 175 -21.56 1.28 24.39
CA VAL A 175 -22.10 2.60 24.01
C VAL A 175 -21.03 3.67 23.89
N VAL A 176 -21.20 4.55 22.90
CA VAL A 176 -20.23 5.60 22.55
C VAL A 176 -20.88 6.96 22.30
N ASP A 177 -20.27 8.00 22.85
CA ASP A 177 -20.57 9.40 22.57
C ASP A 177 -19.50 9.98 21.63
N VAL A 178 -19.93 10.52 20.50
CA VAL A 178 -19.08 11.28 19.56
C VAL A 178 -19.44 12.75 19.67
N ARG A 179 -18.45 13.63 19.80
CA ARG A 179 -18.70 15.06 20.01
C ARG A 179 -17.94 15.93 19.03
N GLY A 180 -18.64 16.69 18.20
CA GLY A 180 -17.99 17.45 17.16
C GLY A 180 -18.90 18.46 16.48
N PHE A 181 -18.53 18.82 15.25
CA PHE A 181 -19.23 19.83 14.47
C PHE A 181 -19.72 19.24 13.14
N PRO A 182 -20.91 18.61 13.11
CA PRO A 182 -21.56 18.21 11.86
C PRO A 182 -21.63 19.38 10.88
N LEU A 183 -21.05 19.17 9.70
CA LEU A 183 -20.86 20.14 8.62
C LEU A 183 -20.14 21.44 9.04
N GLY A 184 -19.51 21.49 10.22
CA GLY A 184 -18.97 22.73 10.79
C GLY A 184 -20.04 23.68 11.37
N VAL A 185 -21.34 23.36 11.31
CA VAL A 185 -22.43 24.33 11.59
C VAL A 185 -22.64 24.58 13.09
N PHE A 186 -22.63 23.52 13.90
CA PHE A 186 -22.88 23.61 15.34
C PHE A 186 -22.22 22.46 16.09
N ASN A 187 -21.96 22.65 17.38
CA ASN A 187 -21.43 21.60 18.25
C ASN A 187 -22.55 20.60 18.60
N ALA A 188 -22.36 19.32 18.30
CA ALA A 188 -23.29 18.25 18.52
C ALA A 188 -22.68 17.13 19.38
N THR A 189 -23.55 16.36 20.06
CA THR A 189 -23.19 15.09 20.71
C THR A 189 -24.07 14.01 20.10
N ASN A 190 -23.42 13.04 19.46
CA ASN A 190 -24.05 12.01 18.66
C ASN A 190 -23.79 10.67 19.35
N MET A 191 -24.86 9.99 19.72
CA MET A 191 -24.85 8.76 20.51
C MET A 191 -24.92 7.55 19.58
N GLY A 192 -24.26 6.46 19.97
CA GLY A 192 -24.29 5.20 19.22
C GLY A 192 -23.71 4.03 20.01
N LYS A 193 -23.42 2.96 19.29
CA LYS A 193 -22.81 1.72 19.77
C LYS A 193 -21.70 1.27 18.83
N VAL A 194 -20.73 0.54 19.39
CA VAL A 194 -19.77 -0.23 18.60
C VAL A 194 -20.50 -1.37 17.89
N ILE A 195 -20.36 -1.44 16.55
CA ILE A 195 -20.92 -2.51 15.71
C ILE A 195 -19.87 -3.45 15.12
N SER A 196 -18.60 -3.03 15.13
CA SER A 196 -17.44 -3.92 15.01
C SER A 196 -16.35 -3.41 15.94
N ALA A 197 -15.87 -4.25 16.86
CA ALA A 197 -14.87 -3.86 17.85
C ALA A 197 -13.42 -3.86 17.30
N TYR A 198 -13.21 -4.39 16.11
CA TYR A 198 -11.91 -4.45 15.46
C TYR A 198 -12.07 -4.50 13.94
N ASP A 199 -11.53 -3.50 13.26
CA ASP A 199 -11.23 -3.51 11.83
C ASP A 199 -9.77 -3.07 11.65
N ARG A 200 -9.04 -3.65 10.72
CA ARG A 200 -7.64 -3.25 10.45
C ARG A 200 -7.64 -2.50 9.13
N ASP A 201 -7.60 -1.18 9.17
CA ASP A 201 -7.54 -0.42 7.93
C ASP A 201 -6.13 -0.47 7.33
N GLU A 202 -6.11 -0.85 6.06
CA GLU A 202 -4.96 -0.91 5.16
C GLU A 202 -5.35 -0.26 3.82
N TYR A 203 -6.34 0.63 3.82
CA TYR A 203 -6.80 1.40 2.68
C TYR A 203 -5.87 2.60 2.43
N LYS A 204 -5.52 2.80 1.14
CA LYS A 204 -4.48 3.76 0.73
C LYS A 204 -3.18 3.58 1.55
N ASP A 205 -2.72 4.66 2.19
CA ASP A 205 -1.49 4.76 2.99
C ASP A 205 -1.74 4.61 4.52
N TRP A 206 -2.98 4.38 4.93
CA TRP A 206 -3.35 4.24 6.34
C TRP A 206 -2.97 2.85 6.87
N TYR A 207 -2.52 2.80 8.13
CA TYR A 207 -2.16 1.57 8.83
C TYR A 207 -2.50 1.69 10.32
N HIS A 208 -3.79 1.56 10.63
CA HIS A 208 -4.31 1.66 12.00
C HIS A 208 -5.38 0.61 12.30
N ASP A 209 -5.45 0.22 13.57
CA ASP A 209 -6.58 -0.49 14.17
C ASP A 209 -7.74 0.45 14.43
N ASP A 210 -8.90 0.09 13.89
CA ASP A 210 -10.15 0.82 13.99
C ASP A 210 -11.22 0.01 14.71
N PHE A 211 -12.29 0.71 15.06
CA PHE A 211 -13.58 0.12 15.37
C PHE A 211 -14.68 0.90 14.64
N VAL A 212 -15.80 0.23 14.38
CA VAL A 212 -16.92 0.79 13.62
C VAL A 212 -18.10 1.03 14.54
N ILE A 213 -18.77 2.18 14.38
CA ILE A 213 -19.90 2.59 15.23
C ILE A 213 -21.15 2.94 14.39
N ASP A 214 -22.35 2.86 15.00
CA ASP A 214 -23.63 3.21 14.35
C ASP A 214 -24.10 4.65 14.59
N ALA A 215 -23.31 5.47 15.29
CA ALA A 215 -23.64 6.88 15.55
C ALA A 215 -23.85 7.64 14.24
N LEU A 216 -24.93 8.43 14.14
CA LEU A 216 -25.25 9.20 12.93
C LEU A 216 -24.24 10.35 12.74
N LEU A 217 -23.26 10.18 11.88
CA LEU A 217 -22.21 11.17 11.61
C LEU A 217 -22.20 11.64 10.15
N SER A 218 -21.60 12.80 9.93
CA SER A 218 -21.44 13.46 8.63
C SER A 218 -20.06 14.10 8.51
N GLN A 219 -19.74 14.66 7.34
CA GLN A 219 -18.58 15.54 7.15
C GLN A 219 -18.54 16.64 8.23
N GLY A 220 -17.36 17.14 8.59
CA GLY A 220 -17.17 18.06 9.73
C GLY A 220 -16.99 17.35 11.09
N ASN A 221 -17.52 16.14 11.26
CA ASN A 221 -17.25 15.36 12.47
C ASN A 221 -15.84 14.75 12.50
N SER A 222 -15.12 14.65 11.37
CA SER A 222 -13.75 14.14 11.35
C SER A 222 -12.89 14.86 12.40
N GLY A 223 -12.18 14.10 13.23
CA GLY A 223 -11.37 14.56 14.35
C GLY A 223 -12.15 14.65 15.68
N SER A 224 -13.41 14.23 15.71
CA SER A 224 -14.20 14.16 16.96
C SER A 224 -13.64 13.10 17.92
N PRO A 225 -13.53 13.41 19.23
CA PRO A 225 -13.31 12.39 20.25
C PRO A 225 -14.51 11.46 20.32
N VAL A 226 -14.22 10.16 20.38
CA VAL A 226 -15.18 9.09 20.66
C VAL A 226 -14.96 8.61 22.09
N LEU A 227 -16.00 8.69 22.91
CA LEU A 227 -15.97 8.43 24.34
C LEU A 227 -16.81 7.19 24.68
N ALA A 228 -16.31 6.27 25.48
CA ALA A 228 -17.07 5.15 26.03
C ALA A 228 -17.23 5.29 27.54
N ILE A 229 -18.23 4.62 28.13
CA ILE A 229 -18.47 4.66 29.57
C ILE A 229 -17.69 3.53 30.25
N SER A 230 -16.70 3.88 31.07
CA SER A 230 -15.87 2.94 31.81
C SER A 230 -16.70 2.23 32.89
N CYS A 231 -16.80 0.90 32.81
CA CYS A 231 -17.54 0.10 33.77
C CYS A 231 -16.96 0.15 35.19
N LYS A 232 -15.70 0.55 35.32
CA LYS A 232 -15.00 0.67 36.61
C LYS A 232 -15.31 1.97 37.35
N THR A 233 -15.59 3.07 36.63
CA THR A 233 -15.75 4.41 37.23
C THR A 233 -17.15 5.00 37.02
N GLY A 234 -17.89 4.55 36.00
CA GLY A 234 -19.11 5.23 35.54
C GLY A 234 -18.81 6.63 34.98
N GLU A 235 -17.59 6.87 34.51
CA GLU A 235 -17.14 8.09 33.83
C GLU A 235 -16.93 7.81 32.35
N PHE A 236 -16.90 8.86 31.52
CA PHE A 236 -16.43 8.73 30.15
C PHE A 236 -14.90 8.57 30.10
N GLU A 237 -14.44 7.80 29.13
CA GLU A 237 -13.05 7.71 28.72
C GLU A 237 -12.95 7.84 27.20
N LEU A 238 -11.93 8.55 26.71
CA LEU A 238 -11.60 8.65 25.28
C LEU A 238 -11.11 7.29 24.78
N VAL A 239 -11.83 6.73 23.81
CA VAL A 239 -11.52 5.42 23.20
C VAL A 239 -11.17 5.50 21.71
N GLY A 240 -11.42 6.63 21.04
CA GLY A 240 -10.95 6.82 19.66
C GLY A 240 -11.13 8.23 19.11
N VAL A 241 -10.77 8.39 17.83
CA VAL A 241 -10.96 9.61 17.04
C VAL A 241 -11.69 9.24 15.75
N TYR A 242 -12.87 9.81 15.52
CA TYR A 242 -13.67 9.51 14.32
C TYR A 242 -13.03 10.14 13.07
N HIS A 243 -12.85 9.36 12.00
CA HIS A 243 -12.10 9.80 10.81
C HIS A 243 -12.77 9.54 9.45
N ALA A 244 -14.00 9.01 9.43
CA ALA A 244 -14.84 8.86 8.24
C ALA A 244 -14.28 7.95 7.11
N GLY A 245 -14.32 6.62 7.31
CA GLY A 245 -14.00 5.64 6.28
C GLY A 245 -15.09 5.39 5.22
N TYR A 246 -14.69 4.81 4.09
CA TYR A 246 -15.52 4.26 2.99
C TYR A 246 -16.32 5.21 2.08
N SER A 247 -15.61 5.88 1.17
CA SER A 247 -16.17 6.62 0.02
C SER A 247 -16.81 5.75 -1.10
N ARG A 248 -17.24 4.51 -0.81
CA ARG A 248 -17.89 3.59 -1.77
C ARG A 248 -19.31 3.15 -1.37
N GLY A 249 -20.05 4.04 -0.69
CA GLY A 249 -21.50 3.93 -0.55
C GLY A 249 -22.01 3.12 0.65
N SER A 250 -21.17 2.85 1.65
CA SER A 250 -21.58 2.24 2.91
C SER A 250 -21.50 3.26 4.05
N ALA A 251 -22.60 3.47 4.79
CA ALA A 251 -22.64 4.31 5.99
C ALA A 251 -22.00 3.59 7.20
N LEU A 252 -20.69 3.35 7.12
CA LEU A 252 -19.89 2.75 8.20
C LEU A 252 -19.04 3.84 8.84
N ASN A 253 -19.33 4.18 10.09
CA ASN A 253 -18.60 5.22 10.80
C ASN A 253 -17.36 4.60 11.44
N VAL A 254 -16.20 4.76 10.78
CA VAL A 254 -14.92 4.21 11.23
C VAL A 254 -14.22 5.17 12.21
N VAL A 255 -13.59 4.61 13.23
CA VAL A 255 -12.96 5.34 14.34
C VAL A 255 -11.57 4.78 14.63
N VAL A 256 -10.55 5.64 14.59
CA VAL A 256 -9.16 5.30 14.92
C VAL A 256 -9.05 4.97 16.41
N GLY A 257 -8.57 3.76 16.72
CA GLY A 257 -8.39 3.27 18.07
C GLY A 257 -7.36 4.09 18.86
N ILE A 258 -7.76 4.64 20.02
CA ILE A 258 -6.95 5.59 20.80
C ILE A 258 -5.62 5.01 21.27
N ASP A 259 -5.52 3.68 21.44
CA ASP A 259 -4.31 3.05 21.98
C ASP A 259 -3.07 3.31 21.10
N GLN A 260 -3.27 3.47 19.78
CA GLN A 260 -2.20 3.78 18.83
C GLN A 260 -1.81 5.27 18.88
N ALA A 261 -2.78 6.16 19.11
CA ALA A 261 -2.56 7.60 19.23
C ALA A 261 -1.74 7.98 20.47
N ARG A 262 -1.54 7.07 21.43
CA ARG A 262 -0.89 7.35 22.73
C ARG A 262 0.52 7.92 22.58
N ASP A 263 1.38 7.42 21.68
CA ASP A 263 2.75 7.94 21.53
C ASP A 263 2.76 9.32 20.84
N LEU A 264 1.88 9.49 19.84
CA LEU A 264 1.64 10.77 19.16
C LEU A 264 1.16 11.85 20.14
N MET A 265 0.14 11.56 20.95
CA MET A 265 -0.42 12.48 21.94
C MET A 265 0.56 12.80 23.07
N ASN A 266 1.34 11.81 23.54
CA ASN A 266 2.20 11.97 24.71
C ASN A 266 3.54 12.60 24.37
N ASN A 267 4.18 12.13 23.29
CA ASN A 267 5.58 12.41 22.96
C ASN A 267 5.75 13.15 21.63
N LEU A 268 4.66 13.46 20.92
CA LEU A 268 4.65 14.09 19.59
C LEU A 268 5.46 13.27 18.55
N ARG A 269 5.48 11.94 18.73
CA ARG A 269 6.18 10.99 17.86
C ARG A 269 5.21 10.44 16.82
N ARG A 270 5.62 10.46 15.55
CA ARG A 270 4.91 9.80 14.46
C ARG A 270 5.18 8.31 14.52
N THR A 271 4.19 7.51 14.14
CA THR A 271 4.36 6.11 13.75
C THR A 271 5.43 6.04 12.68
N PRO A 272 6.47 5.18 12.83
CA PRO A 272 7.47 5.01 11.79
C PRO A 272 6.76 4.51 10.53
N LYS A 273 6.88 5.24 9.41
CA LYS A 273 6.21 4.88 8.15
C LYS A 273 6.50 3.41 7.85
N ARG A 274 5.46 2.58 7.88
CA ARG A 274 5.61 1.17 7.54
C ARG A 274 5.85 1.14 6.04
N THR A 275 7.07 0.81 5.64
CA THR A 275 7.37 0.58 4.23
C THR A 275 6.57 -0.65 3.81
N GLU A 276 5.46 -0.44 3.10
CA GLU A 276 4.57 -1.51 2.66
C GLU A 276 5.39 -2.60 1.96
N GLY A 277 5.34 -3.82 2.48
CA GLY A 277 5.67 -5.04 1.74
C GLY A 277 7.06 -5.13 1.11
N THR A 278 7.99 -4.20 1.33
CA THR A 278 9.37 -4.33 0.84
C THR A 278 10.07 -5.36 1.71
N THR A 279 9.86 -6.63 1.36
CA THR A 279 10.78 -7.71 1.70
C THR A 279 12.19 -7.19 1.42
N PRO A 280 13.07 -7.10 2.42
CA PRO A 280 14.39 -6.53 2.22
C PRO A 280 15.08 -7.25 1.07
N LEU A 281 15.65 -6.49 0.16
CA LEU A 281 16.46 -7.04 -0.93
C LEU A 281 17.83 -7.44 -0.35
N ASP A 282 17.81 -8.55 0.38
CA ASP A 282 18.95 -9.18 1.03
C ASP A 282 19.30 -10.53 0.36
N ALA A 283 20.38 -11.16 0.85
CA ALA A 283 20.83 -12.46 0.35
C ALA A 283 19.79 -13.59 0.53
N LEU A 284 18.89 -13.47 1.51
CA LEU A 284 17.87 -14.47 1.82
C LEU A 284 16.67 -14.33 0.86
N ALA A 285 16.25 -13.10 0.53
CA ALA A 285 15.32 -12.83 -0.56
C ALA A 285 15.86 -13.35 -1.90
N ARG A 286 17.15 -13.11 -2.20
CA ARG A 286 17.82 -13.69 -3.38
C ARG A 286 17.72 -15.21 -3.39
N ALA A 287 18.03 -15.87 -2.28
CA ALA A 287 17.98 -17.32 -2.17
C ALA A 287 16.56 -17.89 -2.37
N ARG A 288 15.51 -17.20 -1.87
CA ARG A 288 14.11 -17.57 -2.15
C ARG A 288 13.79 -17.45 -3.64
N VAL A 289 14.12 -16.32 -4.27
CA VAL A 289 13.87 -16.06 -5.70
C VAL A 289 14.59 -17.10 -6.57
N ALA A 290 15.86 -17.38 -6.30
CA ALA A 290 16.66 -18.38 -6.99
C ALA A 290 16.03 -19.78 -6.87
N LYS A 291 15.77 -20.23 -5.64
CA LYS A 291 15.18 -21.55 -5.37
C LYS A 291 13.80 -21.70 -6.01
N ARG A 292 12.94 -20.68 -5.93
CA ARG A 292 11.61 -20.71 -6.53
C ARG A 292 11.70 -20.80 -8.04
N ALA A 293 12.55 -19.99 -8.68
CA ALA A 293 12.75 -20.02 -10.12
C ALA A 293 13.36 -21.35 -10.62
N GLU A 294 14.23 -21.99 -9.83
CA GLU A 294 14.84 -23.29 -10.16
C GLU A 294 13.81 -24.44 -10.16
N VAL A 295 12.89 -24.47 -9.20
CA VAL A 295 11.88 -25.54 -9.06
C VAL A 295 10.56 -25.25 -9.80
N SER A 296 10.37 -24.04 -10.33
CA SER A 296 9.13 -23.62 -10.98
C SER A 296 9.11 -23.91 -12.48
N ALA A 297 8.05 -24.56 -12.96
CA ALA A 297 7.73 -24.56 -14.39
C ALA A 297 7.30 -23.17 -14.90
N THR A 298 6.97 -22.23 -14.00
CA THR A 298 6.58 -20.85 -14.28
C THR A 298 7.52 -19.88 -13.57
N PRO A 299 8.69 -19.55 -14.15
CA PRO A 299 9.61 -18.54 -13.61
C PRO A 299 9.11 -17.09 -13.83
N PHE A 300 7.86 -16.93 -14.26
CA PHE A 300 7.27 -15.69 -14.74
C PHE A 300 6.58 -14.89 -13.62
N PHE A 301 6.66 -13.57 -13.72
CA PHE A 301 5.96 -12.62 -12.86
C PHE A 301 5.52 -11.38 -13.68
N PRO A 302 4.44 -10.69 -13.28
CA PRO A 302 4.00 -9.47 -13.95
C PRO A 302 4.95 -8.31 -13.63
N PHE A 303 5.18 -7.43 -14.60
CA PHE A 303 6.02 -6.23 -14.46
C PHE A 303 5.46 -5.10 -15.33
N GLY A 304 4.76 -4.14 -14.71
CA GLY A 304 4.12 -3.05 -15.45
C GLY A 304 3.07 -3.55 -16.46
N SER A 305 3.19 -3.13 -17.71
CA SER A 305 2.34 -3.59 -18.82
C SER A 305 2.76 -4.96 -19.39
N ARG A 306 3.79 -5.61 -18.83
CA ARG A 306 4.54 -6.73 -19.43
C ARG A 306 4.71 -7.91 -18.48
N ILE A 307 5.28 -9.00 -19.00
CA ILE A 307 5.71 -10.17 -18.24
C ILE A 307 7.23 -10.18 -18.17
N ALA A 308 7.77 -10.48 -16.99
CA ALA A 308 9.18 -10.74 -16.75
C ALA A 308 9.39 -12.18 -16.27
N ALA A 309 10.63 -12.67 -16.31
CA ALA A 309 11.04 -13.96 -15.76
C ALA A 309 12.41 -13.91 -15.09
N VAL A 310 12.65 -14.83 -14.15
CA VAL A 310 13.97 -15.03 -13.53
C VAL A 310 14.56 -16.38 -13.94
N PHE A 311 15.78 -16.41 -14.46
CA PHE A 311 16.51 -17.64 -14.79
C PHE A 311 17.77 -17.74 -13.91
N PRO A 312 17.83 -18.70 -12.96
CA PRO A 312 19.03 -18.93 -12.17
C PRO A 312 20.10 -19.70 -12.96
N ARG A 313 21.37 -19.35 -12.72
CA ARG A 313 22.55 -20.06 -13.23
C ARG A 313 23.29 -20.78 -12.10
N ALA A 314 24.10 -21.78 -12.48
CA ALA A 314 24.84 -22.63 -11.53
C ALA A 314 25.94 -21.90 -10.73
N ASP A 315 26.35 -20.72 -11.18
CA ASP A 315 27.30 -19.81 -10.49
C ASP A 315 26.62 -18.89 -9.47
N GLY A 316 25.30 -19.02 -9.26
CA GLY A 316 24.51 -18.14 -8.40
C GLY A 316 24.09 -16.82 -9.04
N THR A 317 24.40 -16.60 -10.32
CA THR A 317 23.90 -15.47 -11.11
C THR A 317 22.41 -15.64 -11.39
N LEU A 318 21.64 -14.56 -11.33
CA LEU A 318 20.24 -14.52 -11.78
C LEU A 318 20.15 -13.69 -13.06
N LEU A 319 19.38 -14.15 -14.04
CA LEU A 319 19.04 -13.37 -15.23
C LEU A 319 17.59 -12.93 -15.14
N PHE A 320 17.34 -11.63 -15.15
CA PHE A 320 16.00 -11.07 -15.25
C PHE A 320 15.71 -10.74 -16.71
N ALA A 321 14.71 -11.39 -17.30
CA ALA A 321 14.32 -11.20 -18.68
C ALA A 321 12.94 -10.53 -18.76
N LEU A 322 12.82 -9.42 -19.48
CA LEU A 322 11.57 -8.71 -19.74
C LEU A 322 11.05 -9.02 -21.14
N TYR A 323 9.79 -9.40 -21.28
CA TYR A 323 9.17 -9.78 -22.55
C TYR A 323 8.25 -8.67 -23.10
N GLY A 324 7.95 -8.76 -24.40
CA GLY A 324 6.95 -7.89 -25.02
C GLY A 324 5.52 -8.22 -24.57
N GLN A 325 4.60 -7.26 -24.75
CA GLN A 325 3.15 -7.44 -24.50
C GLN A 325 2.52 -8.57 -25.34
N ASP A 326 3.19 -8.98 -26.43
CA ASP A 326 2.82 -10.14 -27.26
C ASP A 326 3.11 -11.51 -26.61
N PHE A 327 3.80 -11.57 -25.47
CA PHE A 327 4.00 -12.81 -24.73
C PHE A 327 2.64 -13.40 -24.28
N PRO A 328 2.40 -14.73 -24.40
CA PRO A 328 3.32 -15.79 -24.81
C PRO A 328 3.36 -16.10 -26.31
N ARG A 329 2.68 -15.32 -27.18
CA ARG A 329 2.72 -15.51 -28.64
C ARG A 329 4.12 -15.26 -29.21
N ARG A 330 4.86 -14.32 -28.63
CA ARG A 330 6.28 -14.05 -28.89
C ARG A 330 7.08 -14.30 -27.61
N VAL A 331 8.09 -15.16 -27.70
CA VAL A 331 8.92 -15.61 -26.55
C VAL A 331 10.35 -15.04 -26.59
N HIS A 332 10.54 -13.94 -27.31
CA HIS A 332 11.82 -13.20 -27.36
C HIS A 332 11.82 -12.11 -26.28
N PRO A 333 12.80 -12.09 -25.36
CA PRO A 333 12.94 -11.01 -24.39
C PRO A 333 13.48 -9.75 -25.07
N LEU A 334 12.94 -8.61 -24.64
CA LEU A 334 13.34 -7.26 -25.05
C LEU A 334 14.63 -6.82 -24.36
N VAL A 335 14.73 -7.13 -23.06
CA VAL A 335 15.89 -6.83 -22.21
C VAL A 335 16.18 -8.06 -21.35
N VAL A 336 17.46 -8.41 -21.22
CA VAL A 336 17.96 -9.36 -20.22
C VAL A 336 19.02 -8.67 -19.38
N LEU A 337 18.83 -8.66 -18.06
CA LEU A 337 19.73 -8.07 -17.08
C LEU A 337 20.39 -9.18 -16.26
N GLU A 338 21.72 -9.13 -16.16
CA GLU A 338 22.50 -10.00 -15.30
C GLU A 338 22.58 -9.44 -13.88
N ASP A 339 22.28 -10.29 -12.91
CA ASP A 339 22.37 -9.98 -11.49
C ASP A 339 23.34 -10.95 -10.82
N LEU A 340 24.55 -10.47 -10.55
CA LEU A 340 25.62 -11.25 -9.95
C LEU A 340 25.39 -11.38 -8.43
N PRO A 341 25.78 -12.48 -7.79
CA PRO A 341 25.72 -12.59 -6.34
C PRO A 341 26.56 -11.49 -5.67
N ALA A 342 26.09 -11.09 -4.48
CA ALA A 342 26.76 -10.16 -3.60
C ALA A 342 28.05 -10.80 -3.02
N GLY A 343 29.06 -9.99 -2.70
CA GLY A 343 30.38 -10.50 -2.28
C GLY A 343 30.39 -11.08 -0.86
N SER A 344 29.53 -10.54 -0.01
CA SER A 344 29.23 -10.97 1.35
C SER A 344 27.73 -10.99 1.59
N VAL A 345 27.29 -11.56 2.72
CA VAL A 345 25.85 -11.63 3.09
C VAL A 345 25.29 -10.22 3.39
N ASP A 346 26.15 -9.29 3.81
CA ASP A 346 25.79 -7.92 4.18
C ASP A 346 25.70 -6.96 2.97
N ASP A 347 26.16 -7.38 1.78
CA ASP A 347 26.15 -6.58 0.54
C ASP A 347 24.77 -6.55 -0.18
N GLY A 348 23.72 -7.07 0.45
CA GLY A 348 22.34 -7.07 -0.08
C GLY A 348 22.06 -8.15 -1.13
N PHE A 349 21.03 -7.94 -1.97
CA PHE A 349 20.51 -8.94 -2.90
C PHE A 349 21.48 -9.36 -4.00
N GLY A 350 22.28 -8.43 -4.53
CA GLY A 350 23.15 -8.68 -5.68
C GLY A 350 23.60 -7.44 -6.43
N ARG A 351 24.43 -7.65 -7.45
CA ARG A 351 25.19 -6.61 -8.16
C ARG A 351 24.84 -6.61 -9.64
N ALA A 352 24.57 -5.45 -10.23
CA ALA A 352 24.31 -5.33 -11.67
C ALA A 352 25.53 -5.79 -12.49
N GLY A 353 25.33 -6.80 -13.34
CA GLY A 353 26.30 -7.35 -14.28
C GLY A 353 26.14 -6.79 -15.70
N ARG A 354 26.17 -7.69 -16.69
CA ARG A 354 25.91 -7.38 -18.11
C ARG A 354 24.43 -7.10 -18.40
N VAL A 355 24.18 -6.48 -19.56
CA VAL A 355 22.84 -6.29 -20.13
C VAL A 355 22.85 -6.67 -21.59
N TRP A 356 21.77 -7.33 -22.03
CA TRP A 356 21.50 -7.62 -23.43
C TRP A 356 20.16 -7.03 -23.83
N PHE A 357 20.11 -6.39 -25.00
CA PHE A 357 18.88 -5.91 -25.63
C PHE A 357 18.56 -6.78 -26.84
N GLY A 358 17.28 -6.94 -27.18
CA GLY A 358 16.92 -7.87 -28.25
C GLY A 358 15.46 -7.92 -28.67
N GLY A 359 15.18 -8.97 -29.44
CA GLY A 359 13.90 -9.24 -30.07
C GLY A 359 13.98 -10.49 -30.94
N GLU A 360 13.24 -10.52 -32.05
CA GLU A 360 13.17 -11.70 -32.95
C GLU A 360 14.53 -12.13 -33.53
N ARG A 361 15.49 -11.21 -33.64
CA ARG A 361 16.84 -11.48 -34.16
C ARG A 361 17.80 -12.11 -33.13
N GLY A 362 17.43 -12.13 -31.85
CA GLY A 362 18.28 -12.55 -30.74
C GLY A 362 18.63 -11.40 -29.80
N LEU A 363 19.67 -11.61 -29.00
CA LEU A 363 20.15 -10.72 -27.94
C LEU A 363 21.54 -10.19 -28.27
N LEU A 364 21.77 -8.90 -28.06
CA LEU A 364 23.06 -8.25 -28.25
C LEU A 364 23.51 -7.59 -26.94
N GLU A 365 24.74 -7.89 -26.52
CA GLU A 365 25.33 -7.30 -25.32
C GLU A 365 25.68 -5.84 -25.62
N ARG A 366 25.32 -4.92 -24.72
CA ARG A 366 25.75 -3.52 -24.79
C ARG A 366 26.69 -3.26 -23.61
N PRO A 367 28.03 -3.25 -23.82
CA PRO A 367 29.02 -3.17 -22.75
C PRO A 367 28.81 -1.96 -21.83
N ARG A 368 28.96 -2.16 -20.52
CA ARG A 368 28.76 -1.08 -19.53
C ARG A 368 29.69 0.13 -19.74
N ALA A 369 30.86 -0.07 -20.35
CA ALA A 369 31.80 0.99 -20.68
C ALA A 369 31.31 1.93 -21.82
N GLU A 370 30.33 1.49 -22.62
CA GLU A 370 29.74 2.23 -23.74
C GLU A 370 28.41 2.91 -23.36
N GLN A 371 27.94 2.70 -22.12
CA GLN A 371 26.69 3.25 -21.61
C GLN A 371 26.94 4.59 -20.91
N ASP A 372 26.18 5.62 -21.28
CA ASP A 372 26.16 6.89 -20.55
C ASP A 372 25.55 6.75 -19.13
N ALA A 373 25.72 7.78 -18.31
CA ALA A 373 25.28 7.77 -16.92
C ALA A 373 23.75 7.71 -16.76
N GLU A 374 22.99 8.20 -17.74
CA GLU A 374 21.53 8.18 -17.70
C GLU A 374 21.00 6.77 -17.98
N LEU A 375 21.51 6.12 -19.03
CA LEU A 375 21.22 4.72 -19.34
C LEU A 375 21.60 3.79 -18.19
N GLN A 376 22.78 3.99 -17.57
CA GLN A 376 23.18 3.22 -16.39
C GLN A 376 22.21 3.41 -15.21
N GLN A 377 21.70 4.64 -14.99
CA GLN A 377 20.72 4.89 -13.94
C GLN A 377 19.35 4.28 -14.25
N GLN A 378 18.89 4.34 -15.49
CA GLN A 378 17.64 3.72 -15.94
C GLN A 378 17.69 2.19 -15.78
N LEU A 379 18.77 1.55 -16.22
CA LEU A 379 18.98 0.11 -16.06
C LEU A 379 19.11 -0.33 -14.60
N ALA A 380 19.74 0.47 -13.74
CA ALA A 380 19.81 0.20 -12.31
C ALA A 380 18.41 0.26 -11.64
N ARG A 381 17.57 1.24 -12.00
CA ARG A 381 16.18 1.34 -11.53
C ARG A 381 15.34 0.16 -12.02
N LEU A 382 15.50 -0.23 -13.29
CA LEU A 382 14.80 -1.36 -13.89
C LEU A 382 15.15 -2.68 -13.18
N LEU A 383 16.44 -2.97 -12.98
CA LEU A 383 16.88 -4.17 -12.26
C LEU A 383 16.38 -4.18 -10.81
N GLU A 384 16.47 -3.06 -10.10
CA GLU A 384 15.98 -2.94 -8.73
C GLU A 384 14.47 -3.19 -8.61
N ALA A 385 13.67 -2.68 -9.55
CA ALA A 385 12.24 -2.96 -9.62
C ALA A 385 11.96 -4.44 -9.93
N LEU A 386 12.64 -5.03 -10.91
CA LEU A 386 12.50 -6.45 -11.27
C LEU A 386 12.80 -7.40 -10.10
N ARG A 387 13.79 -7.09 -9.25
CA ARG A 387 14.08 -7.85 -8.01
C ARG A 387 12.92 -7.80 -7.02
N ARG A 388 12.31 -6.62 -6.83
CA ARG A 388 11.19 -6.40 -5.89
C ARG A 388 9.95 -7.14 -6.36
N ASP A 389 9.59 -6.99 -7.63
CA ASP A 389 8.40 -7.59 -8.22
C ASP A 389 8.50 -9.11 -8.27
N ALA A 390 9.67 -9.67 -8.61
CA ALA A 390 9.91 -11.11 -8.52
C ALA A 390 9.76 -11.64 -7.07
N THR A 391 10.35 -10.93 -6.09
CA THR A 391 10.26 -11.31 -4.67
C THR A 391 8.81 -11.28 -4.17
N LEU A 392 8.05 -10.25 -4.54
CA LEU A 392 6.65 -10.08 -4.17
C LEU A 392 5.75 -11.12 -4.86
N ALA A 393 5.88 -11.28 -6.17
CA ALA A 393 5.06 -12.21 -6.96
C ALA A 393 5.30 -13.67 -6.56
N PHE A 394 6.55 -14.06 -6.30
CA PHE A 394 6.85 -15.41 -5.80
C PHE A 394 6.35 -15.61 -4.36
N SER A 395 6.48 -14.60 -3.48
CA SER A 395 5.90 -14.68 -2.12
C SER A 395 4.37 -14.79 -2.15
N TYR A 396 3.69 -14.12 -3.11
CA TYR A 396 2.26 -14.27 -3.33
C TYR A 396 1.92 -15.69 -3.83
N GLN A 397 2.60 -16.17 -4.86
CA GLN A 397 2.40 -17.52 -5.40
C GLN A 397 2.63 -18.62 -4.35
N ASP A 398 3.61 -18.44 -3.47
CA ASP A 398 3.91 -19.37 -2.37
C ASP A 398 2.91 -19.27 -1.20
N SER A 399 2.14 -18.18 -1.12
CA SER A 399 1.07 -18.01 -0.13
C SER A 399 -0.28 -18.57 -0.59
N LEU A 400 -0.46 -18.82 -1.89
CA LEU A 400 -1.75 -19.26 -2.45
C LEU A 400 -2.20 -20.56 -1.76
N PRO A 401 -3.41 -20.59 -1.18
CA PRO A 401 -3.80 -21.66 -0.27
C PRO A 401 -3.92 -23.01 -1.00
N SER A 402 -3.37 -24.05 -0.38
CA SER A 402 -3.79 -25.43 -0.63
C SER A 402 -5.17 -25.69 0.01
N SER A 403 -5.82 -26.81 -0.36
CA SER A 403 -7.26 -27.03 -0.14
C SER A 403 -7.77 -27.09 1.30
N ASP A 404 -6.87 -27.08 2.30
CA ASP A 404 -7.18 -27.32 3.72
C ASP A 404 -6.65 -26.22 4.67
N GLU A 405 -6.37 -25.01 4.16
CA GLU A 405 -5.70 -23.96 4.94
C GLU A 405 -6.60 -22.96 5.69
N SER A 406 -6.01 -22.30 6.69
CA SER A 406 -6.70 -21.43 7.64
C SER A 406 -7.03 -20.03 7.08
N ARG A 407 -8.03 -19.36 7.68
CA ARG A 407 -8.41 -17.98 7.36
C ARG A 407 -7.24 -16.98 7.34
N GLN A 408 -6.21 -17.19 8.17
CA GLN A 408 -5.03 -16.33 8.22
C GLN A 408 -4.14 -16.41 6.96
N THR A 409 -4.08 -17.55 6.27
CA THR A 409 -3.32 -17.65 5.01
C THR A 409 -4.09 -16.97 3.87
N PHE A 410 -5.42 -17.11 3.84
CA PHE A 410 -6.28 -16.36 2.92
C PHE A 410 -6.12 -14.83 3.06
N ASP A 411 -6.17 -14.30 4.28
CA ASP A 411 -5.97 -12.86 4.54
C ASP A 411 -4.55 -12.40 4.12
N THR A 412 -3.54 -13.27 4.28
CA THR A 412 -2.16 -13.00 3.85
C THR A 412 -2.02 -12.97 2.33
N SER A 413 -2.64 -13.93 1.61
CA SER A 413 -2.69 -13.92 0.14
C SER A 413 -3.44 -12.72 -0.41
N ALA A 414 -4.57 -12.34 0.20
CA ALA A 414 -5.35 -11.18 -0.22
C ALA A 414 -4.54 -9.87 -0.11
N ARG A 415 -3.77 -9.70 0.97
CA ARG A 415 -2.81 -8.59 1.12
C ARG A 415 -1.74 -8.60 0.03
N LEU A 416 -1.06 -9.75 -0.15
CA LEU A 416 0.01 -9.88 -1.15
C LEU A 416 -0.48 -9.62 -2.58
N ASN A 417 -1.69 -10.08 -2.93
CA ASN A 417 -2.32 -9.78 -4.22
C ASN A 417 -2.58 -8.26 -4.38
N LYS A 418 -3.17 -7.61 -3.38
CA LYS A 418 -3.44 -6.15 -3.40
C LYS A 418 -2.14 -5.33 -3.53
N THR A 419 -1.07 -5.72 -2.86
CA THR A 419 0.26 -5.10 -3.03
C THR A 419 0.77 -5.32 -4.46
N LEU A 420 0.69 -6.56 -4.97
CA LEU A 420 1.15 -6.88 -6.33
C LEU A 420 0.39 -6.08 -7.40
N GLU A 421 -0.94 -5.96 -7.30
CA GLU A 421 -1.76 -5.12 -8.19
C GLU A 421 -1.32 -3.65 -8.19
N ARG A 422 -1.06 -3.07 -7.00
CA ARG A 422 -0.52 -1.70 -6.89
C ARG A 422 0.85 -1.57 -7.57
N THR A 423 1.74 -2.54 -7.36
CA THR A 423 3.10 -2.52 -7.94
C THR A 423 3.08 -2.65 -9.46
N ILE A 424 2.20 -3.48 -10.01
CA ILE A 424 1.95 -3.60 -11.46
C ILE A 424 1.55 -2.24 -12.06
N VAL A 425 0.64 -1.50 -11.41
CA VAL A 425 0.27 -0.15 -11.88
C VAL A 425 1.44 0.82 -11.78
N ALA A 426 2.18 0.81 -10.66
CA ALA A 426 3.30 1.71 -10.41
C ALA A 426 4.50 1.52 -11.37
N HIS A 427 4.75 0.30 -11.85
CA HIS A 427 5.85 -0.01 -12.76
C HIS A 427 5.46 0.03 -14.25
N ARG A 428 4.26 0.51 -14.61
CA ARG A 428 3.82 0.64 -16.01
C ARG A 428 4.78 1.48 -16.84
N ASP A 429 5.03 2.72 -16.45
CA ASP A 429 5.91 3.65 -17.17
C ASP A 429 7.35 3.12 -17.28
N LEU A 430 7.83 2.44 -16.23
CA LEU A 430 9.15 1.80 -16.22
C LEU A 430 9.23 0.61 -17.18
N SER A 431 8.16 -0.17 -17.31
CA SER A 431 8.07 -1.29 -18.27
C SER A 431 7.97 -0.83 -19.72
N ASP A 432 7.39 0.35 -19.97
CA ASP A 432 7.27 0.91 -21.32
C ASP A 432 8.58 1.63 -21.72
N ALA A 433 9.21 2.39 -20.83
CA ALA A 433 10.56 2.93 -21.03
C ALA A 433 11.62 1.83 -21.29
N ALA A 434 11.51 0.69 -20.61
CA ALA A 434 12.39 -0.46 -20.86
C ALA A 434 12.22 -1.05 -22.28
N ALA A 435 11.04 -0.92 -22.89
CA ALA A 435 10.79 -1.35 -24.26
C ALA A 435 11.31 -0.32 -25.28
N GLU A 436 11.18 0.98 -25.02
CA GLU A 436 11.78 2.02 -25.85
C GLU A 436 13.31 1.90 -25.89
N LEU A 437 13.94 1.57 -24.76
CA LEU A 437 15.37 1.22 -24.71
C LEU A 437 15.69 -0.04 -25.53
N ALA A 438 14.84 -1.07 -25.48
CA ALA A 438 15.03 -2.27 -26.29
C ALA A 438 14.94 -1.98 -27.78
N ASP A 439 13.94 -1.21 -28.23
CA ASP A 439 13.81 -0.83 -29.65
C ASP A 439 15.00 0.02 -30.13
N ARG A 440 15.59 0.85 -29.26
CA ARG A 440 16.78 1.66 -29.56
C ARG A 440 18.09 0.86 -29.60
N PHE A 441 18.24 -0.17 -28.77
CA PHE A 441 19.51 -0.90 -28.58
C PHE A 441 19.51 -2.35 -29.09
N ALA A 442 18.38 -2.84 -29.62
CA ALA A 442 18.25 -4.13 -30.29
C ALA A 442 19.26 -4.30 -31.46
N PRO A 443 19.57 -5.56 -31.85
CA PRO A 443 20.51 -5.83 -32.93
C PRO A 443 19.99 -5.43 -34.32
N ASP A 444 20.76 -4.58 -35.00
CA ASP A 444 20.54 -4.19 -36.39
C ASP A 444 20.76 -5.34 -37.39
N VAL A 445 20.40 -5.13 -38.66
CA VAL A 445 20.53 -6.15 -39.73
C VAL A 445 21.98 -6.62 -39.90
N THR A 446 22.94 -5.75 -39.58
CA THR A 446 24.38 -5.95 -39.72
C THR A 446 25.05 -6.47 -38.45
N GLU A 447 24.37 -6.49 -37.31
CA GLU A 447 24.94 -6.91 -36.02
C GLU A 447 24.74 -8.40 -35.77
N SER A 448 25.79 -9.09 -35.32
CA SER A 448 25.70 -10.53 -35.01
C SER A 448 25.12 -10.76 -33.61
N ALA A 449 23.81 -11.00 -33.55
CA ALA A 449 23.10 -11.28 -32.31
C ALA A 449 23.34 -12.70 -31.77
N THR A 450 23.38 -12.84 -30.44
CA THR A 450 23.47 -14.11 -29.73
C THR A 450 22.08 -14.73 -29.59
N ARG A 451 21.95 -16.06 -29.69
CA ARG A 451 20.65 -16.72 -29.51
C ARG A 451 20.18 -16.58 -28.06
N THR A 452 18.88 -16.32 -27.87
CA THR A 452 18.27 -16.18 -26.54
C THR A 452 18.60 -17.35 -25.61
N GLU A 453 18.51 -18.58 -26.12
CA GLU A 453 18.82 -19.79 -25.34
C GLU A 453 20.26 -19.84 -24.81
N SER A 454 21.25 -19.36 -25.58
CA SER A 454 22.66 -19.33 -25.15
C SER A 454 22.96 -18.23 -24.12
N VAL A 455 22.09 -17.23 -23.98
CA VAL A 455 22.19 -16.24 -22.89
C VAL A 455 21.48 -16.75 -21.64
N LEU A 456 20.28 -17.33 -21.79
CA LEU A 456 19.41 -17.73 -20.68
C LEU A 456 19.79 -19.07 -20.03
N LYS A 457 20.39 -20.01 -20.76
CA LYS A 457 20.90 -21.28 -20.21
C LYS A 457 22.35 -21.10 -19.72
N ASN A 458 22.78 -21.97 -18.80
CA ASN A 458 24.20 -22.04 -18.42
C ASN A 458 25.08 -22.25 -19.68
N PRO A 459 26.24 -21.57 -19.80
CA PRO A 459 27.26 -22.02 -20.73
C PRO A 459 27.66 -23.46 -20.36
N PRO A 460 27.88 -24.36 -21.33
CA PRO A 460 28.32 -25.71 -21.02
C PRO A 460 29.66 -25.66 -20.27
N PRO A 461 29.91 -26.57 -19.30
CA PRO A 461 31.17 -26.59 -18.58
C PRO A 461 32.34 -26.77 -19.57
N PRO A 462 33.44 -26.01 -19.42
CA PRO A 462 34.59 -26.12 -20.30
C PRO A 462 35.17 -27.54 -20.23
N GLY A 463 35.08 -28.28 -21.33
CA GLY A 463 35.55 -29.66 -21.43
C GLY A 463 34.64 -30.61 -22.23
N ILE A 464 33.36 -30.30 -22.44
CA ILE A 464 32.47 -31.13 -23.26
C ILE A 464 32.38 -30.58 -24.69
N HIS A 465 33.32 -31.00 -25.55
CA HIS A 465 33.14 -30.89 -26.99
C HIS A 465 32.07 -31.90 -27.45
N LEU A 466 30.81 -31.47 -27.53
CA LEU A 466 29.82 -32.15 -28.36
C LEU A 466 30.27 -32.01 -29.82
N GLY A 467 30.83 -33.09 -30.37
CA GLY A 467 31.43 -33.11 -31.69
C GLY A 467 30.41 -32.94 -32.82
N LEU A 468 30.08 -31.69 -33.12
CA LEU A 468 29.54 -31.28 -34.42
C LEU A 468 30.64 -30.53 -35.17
N ALA A 469 31.63 -31.30 -35.63
CA ALA A 469 32.61 -30.81 -36.57
C ALA A 469 31.90 -30.37 -37.86
N SER A 470 32.10 -29.11 -38.25
CA SER A 470 31.68 -28.60 -39.55
C SER A 470 32.48 -29.30 -40.65
N GLU A 471 31.85 -30.19 -41.42
CA GLU A 471 32.48 -30.72 -42.64
C GLU A 471 32.58 -29.62 -43.71
N PRO A 472 33.76 -29.37 -44.28
CA PRO A 472 33.89 -28.50 -45.44
C PRO A 472 33.45 -29.23 -46.71
N ARG A 473 32.75 -28.53 -47.61
CA ARG A 473 32.40 -29.05 -48.94
C ARG A 473 33.67 -29.25 -49.79
N GLY A 474 34.06 -30.51 -50.02
CA GLY A 474 35.03 -30.94 -51.03
C GLY A 474 34.35 -31.87 -52.06
N GLY A 475 34.80 -31.88 -53.31
CA GLY A 475 33.99 -32.40 -54.43
C GLY A 475 34.36 -33.78 -55.00
N ALA A 476 33.32 -34.43 -55.56
CA ALA A 476 33.34 -35.40 -56.67
C ALA A 476 33.92 -36.83 -56.44
N PRO A 477 33.59 -37.84 -57.28
CA PRO A 477 32.46 -37.99 -58.20
C PRO A 477 31.64 -39.31 -58.05
N ALA A 478 30.60 -39.42 -58.88
CA ALA A 478 29.62 -40.49 -59.06
C ALA A 478 30.03 -41.98 -58.91
N THR A 479 29.11 -42.77 -58.34
CA THR A 479 28.82 -44.16 -58.74
C THR A 479 27.29 -44.41 -58.72
N ALA A 480 26.80 -45.24 -59.65
CA ALA A 480 25.37 -45.52 -59.83
C ALA A 480 24.90 -46.75 -59.01
N PRO A 481 23.62 -46.84 -58.61
CA PRO A 481 23.10 -47.95 -57.83
C PRO A 481 22.65 -49.15 -58.70
N PRO A 482 22.89 -50.40 -58.28
CA PRO A 482 22.20 -51.57 -58.81
C PRO A 482 20.76 -51.68 -58.24
N PRO A 483 19.86 -52.45 -58.89
CA PRO A 483 18.41 -52.30 -58.72
C PRO A 483 17.83 -53.02 -57.50
N ARG A 484 16.60 -52.62 -57.16
CA ARG A 484 15.73 -53.36 -56.22
C ARG A 484 15.42 -54.75 -56.77
N ASP A 485 15.46 -55.75 -55.89
CA ASP A 485 14.79 -57.02 -56.13
C ASP A 485 13.64 -57.23 -55.13
N SER A 486 12.75 -58.15 -55.46
CA SER A 486 11.35 -58.13 -55.01
C SER A 486 10.90 -59.39 -54.27
N SER A 487 9.74 -59.27 -53.62
CA SER A 487 8.87 -60.34 -53.09
C SER A 487 9.16 -60.92 -51.69
N ALA A 488 8.18 -60.72 -50.79
CA ALA A 488 7.73 -61.71 -49.80
C ALA A 488 6.35 -61.31 -49.22
N ARG A 489 5.34 -62.01 -49.74
CA ARG A 489 3.94 -62.14 -49.34
C ARG A 489 3.60 -62.19 -47.82
N GLN A 490 2.47 -61.55 -47.50
CA GLN A 490 1.49 -61.85 -46.43
C GLN A 490 1.03 -63.33 -46.38
N PRO A 491 0.28 -63.86 -45.36
CA PRO A 491 -0.70 -63.21 -44.46
C PRO A 491 -0.58 -63.64 -42.96
N ALA A 492 -1.53 -63.53 -41.99
CA ALA A 492 -2.97 -63.22 -42.00
C ALA A 492 -3.57 -62.77 -40.63
N ARG A 493 -4.84 -62.31 -40.66
CA ARG A 493 -5.93 -62.44 -39.66
C ARG A 493 -5.92 -61.70 -38.30
N THR A 494 -6.63 -60.57 -38.32
CA THR A 494 -7.56 -59.95 -37.34
C THR A 494 -8.73 -60.86 -36.87
N PRO A 495 -9.68 -60.41 -36.00
CA PRO A 495 -9.72 -59.21 -35.13
C PRO A 495 -10.13 -59.47 -33.66
N GLY A 496 -10.03 -58.44 -32.80
CA GLY A 496 -10.78 -58.35 -31.54
C GLY A 496 -12.16 -57.70 -31.73
N GLY A 497 -13.09 -57.93 -30.79
CA GLY A 497 -14.46 -57.39 -30.87
C GLY A 497 -15.31 -57.76 -29.65
N GLY A 498 -14.96 -57.21 -28.48
CA GLY A 498 -15.74 -57.37 -27.24
C GLY A 498 -16.61 -56.14 -26.95
N ALA A 499 -17.89 -56.36 -26.68
CA ALA A 499 -18.88 -55.40 -26.18
C ALA A 499 -19.80 -56.16 -25.19
N PRO A 500 -20.69 -55.50 -24.40
CA PRO A 500 -21.00 -54.07 -24.37
C PRO A 500 -20.96 -53.46 -22.95
N SER A 501 -21.41 -52.21 -22.86
CA SER A 501 -21.57 -51.39 -21.66
C SER A 501 -22.58 -51.93 -20.62
N ARG A 502 -22.38 -51.56 -19.35
CA ARG A 502 -23.41 -50.94 -18.48
C ARG A 502 -22.85 -50.45 -17.13
N ARG A 503 -23.31 -49.24 -16.77
CA ARG A 503 -23.02 -48.45 -15.55
C ARG A 503 -21.66 -47.77 -15.51
#